data_AF-A0AAV3SBS9-F1
#
_entry.id   AF-A0AAV3SBS9-F1
#
_cell.length_a   1.000
_cell.length_b   1.000
_cell.length_c   1.000
_cell.angle_alpha   90.00
_cell.angle_beta   90.00
_cell.angle_gamma   90.00
#
_symmetry.space_group_name_H-M   'P 1'
#
loop_
_entity.id
_entity.type
_entity.pdbx_description
1 polymer ?
#
loop_
_entity_poly.entity_id
_entity_poly.type
_entity_poly.pdbx_seq_one_letter_code
_entity_poly.pdbx_strand_id
1 'polypeptide(L)'
;MAALGGWHMTVNPNSTQRGKALQVIEAMTQPSFQLKLFELTGWLPPNQTVLASRQAKQVPTVGNYIEQLRVAGENAIPRPVSVVWPQQSGQIAQQVHAGLSGDKPPKQAMNELKDQLVAIENYNR
;
A
#
# COMPACT_ATOMS: atom_id res chain seq x y z
N MET A 1 5.13 9.78 -9.11
CA MET A 1 3.92 9.01 -8.79
C MET A 1 4.16 8.30 -7.47
N ALA A 2 3.25 8.41 -6.51
CA ALA A 2 3.32 7.65 -5.26
C ALA A 2 2.52 6.36 -5.40
N ALA A 3 3.01 5.25 -4.86
CA ALA A 3 2.22 4.02 -4.76
C ALA A 3 1.40 4.08 -3.47
N LEU A 4 0.09 3.85 -3.54
CA LEU A 4 -0.75 3.76 -2.34
C LEU A 4 -0.60 2.36 -1.75
N GLY A 5 0.14 2.29 -0.65
CA GLY A 5 0.30 1.10 0.18
C GLY A 5 -0.31 1.28 1.56
N GLY A 6 -0.15 0.28 2.42
CA GLY A 6 -0.64 0.32 3.79
C GLY A 6 -0.76 -1.08 4.38
N TRP A 7 -1.28 -1.13 5.60
CA TRP A 7 -1.54 -2.36 6.33
C TRP A 7 -3.03 -2.46 6.63
N HIS A 8 -3.61 -3.62 6.36
CA HIS A 8 -4.98 -3.93 6.75
C HIS A 8 -4.97 -4.93 7.90
N MET A 9 -5.90 -4.75 8.83
CA MET A 9 -6.20 -5.77 9.84
C MET A 9 -7.35 -6.62 9.31
N THR A 10 -7.15 -7.93 9.28
CA THR A 10 -8.14 -8.88 8.77
C THR A 10 -8.39 -9.99 9.79
N VAL A 11 -9.60 -10.57 9.75
CA VAL A 11 -9.97 -11.68 10.63
C VAL A 11 -9.87 -12.98 9.82
N ASN A 12 -9.13 -13.95 10.36
CA ASN A 12 -9.11 -15.29 9.78
C ASN A 12 -10.55 -15.86 9.75
N PRO A 13 -11.10 -16.22 8.57
CA PRO A 13 -12.47 -16.73 8.47
C PRO A 13 -12.68 -18.04 9.25
N ASN A 14 -11.61 -18.80 9.50
CA ASN A 14 -11.64 -20.06 10.24
C ASN A 14 -11.53 -19.89 11.76
N SER A 15 -11.43 -18.64 12.26
CA SER A 15 -11.33 -18.39 13.70
C SER A 15 -12.64 -18.70 14.42
N THR A 16 -12.54 -19.32 15.60
CA THR A 16 -13.68 -19.50 16.52
C THR A 16 -13.94 -18.25 17.37
N GLN A 17 -13.05 -17.26 17.35
CA GLN A 17 -13.10 -16.05 18.19
C GLN A 17 -13.37 -14.76 17.38
N ARG A 18 -14.08 -14.86 16.24
CA ARG A 18 -14.32 -13.74 15.31
C ARG A 18 -14.89 -12.49 15.98
N GLY A 19 -15.85 -12.65 16.89
CA GLY A 19 -16.45 -11.52 17.62
C GLY A 19 -15.44 -10.76 18.49
N LYS A 20 -14.57 -11.49 19.22
CA LYS A 20 -13.50 -10.86 20.02
C LYS A 20 -12.43 -10.21 19.13
N ALA A 21 -12.09 -10.83 18.01
CA ALA A 21 -11.17 -10.25 17.04
C ALA A 21 -11.73 -8.94 16.46
N LEU A 22 -13.03 -8.88 16.19
CA LEU A 22 -13.69 -7.66 15.70
C LEU A 22 -13.63 -6.53 16.74
N GLN A 23 -13.83 -6.80 18.02
CA GLN A 23 -13.70 -5.80 19.09
C GLN A 23 -12.30 -5.18 19.13
N VAL A 24 -11.25 -5.96 18.88
CA VAL A 24 -9.88 -5.44 18.78
C VAL A 24 -9.75 -4.52 17.56
N ILE A 25 -10.26 -4.93 16.40
CA ILE A 25 -10.23 -4.11 15.18
C ILE A 25 -11.01 -2.80 15.40
N GLU A 26 -12.18 -2.84 16.04
CA GLU A 26 -12.98 -1.67 16.40
C GLU A 26 -12.24 -0.71 17.36
N ALA A 27 -11.45 -1.24 18.29
CA ALA A 27 -10.58 -0.40 19.12
C ALA A 27 -9.49 0.28 18.28
N MET A 28 -8.93 -0.44 17.29
CA MET A 28 -7.91 0.09 16.38
C MET A 28 -8.45 1.16 15.41
N THR A 29 -9.76 1.19 15.14
CA THR A 29 -10.37 2.24 14.31
C THR A 29 -10.61 3.54 15.09
N GLN A 30 -10.46 3.55 16.42
CA GLN A 30 -10.67 4.76 17.22
C GLN A 30 -9.60 5.82 16.91
N PRO A 31 -9.98 7.11 16.79
CA PRO A 31 -9.05 8.20 16.51
C PRO A 31 -7.86 8.26 17.48
N SER A 32 -8.10 8.03 18.76
CA SER A 32 -7.05 8.01 19.79
C SER A 32 -6.05 6.89 19.58
N PHE A 33 -6.52 5.70 19.20
CA PHE A 33 -5.65 4.57 18.88
C PHE A 33 -4.80 4.88 17.65
N GLN A 34 -5.42 5.42 16.59
CA GLN A 34 -4.72 5.77 15.36
C GLN A 34 -3.65 6.85 15.57
N LEU A 35 -3.96 7.90 16.35
CA LEU A 35 -2.97 8.91 16.74
C LEU A 35 -1.82 8.28 17.53
N LYS A 36 -2.14 7.40 18.49
CA LYS A 36 -1.10 6.77 19.30
C LYS A 36 -0.20 5.86 18.47
N LEU A 37 -0.77 5.11 17.54
CA LEU A 37 -0.02 4.29 16.61
C LEU A 37 0.88 5.18 15.73
N PHE A 38 0.35 6.27 15.20
CA PHE A 38 1.12 7.21 14.39
C PHE A 38 2.29 7.84 15.16
N GLU A 39 2.06 8.27 16.41
CA GLU A 39 3.10 8.77 17.30
C GLU A 39 4.23 7.77 17.55
N LEU A 40 3.89 6.49 17.72
CA LEU A 40 4.85 5.45 18.09
C LEU A 40 5.62 4.87 16.90
N THR A 41 4.97 4.75 15.74
CA THR A 41 5.54 4.01 14.60
C THR A 41 5.75 4.87 13.35
N GLY A 42 5.21 6.09 13.33
CA GLY A 42 5.15 6.92 12.12
C GLY A 42 4.18 6.41 11.05
N TRP A 43 3.37 5.37 11.35
CA TRP A 43 2.39 4.86 10.39
C TRP A 43 1.26 5.86 10.18
N LEU A 44 1.10 6.31 8.94
CA LEU A 44 0.09 7.31 8.63
C LEU A 44 -1.32 6.75 8.87
N PRO A 45 -2.16 7.46 9.65
CA PRO A 45 -3.53 7.05 9.86
C PRO A 45 -4.30 7.16 8.53
N PRO A 46 -5.06 6.13 8.12
CA PRO A 46 -5.88 6.20 6.90
C PRO A 46 -7.08 7.15 7.06
N ASN A 47 -7.43 7.52 8.29
CA ASN A 47 -8.48 8.49 8.57
C ASN A 47 -7.96 9.92 8.32
N GLN A 48 -8.47 10.56 7.27
CA GLN A 48 -8.07 11.90 6.85
C GLN A 48 -8.29 12.96 7.94
N THR A 49 -9.35 12.84 8.75
CA THR A 49 -9.63 13.77 9.86
C THR A 49 -8.55 13.66 10.94
N VAL A 50 -8.09 12.44 11.23
CA VAL A 50 -7.01 12.21 12.19
C VAL A 50 -5.69 12.74 11.64
N LEU A 51 -5.39 12.46 10.36
CA LEU A 51 -4.18 12.93 9.69
C LEU A 51 -4.10 14.47 9.65
N ALA A 52 -5.23 15.16 9.44
CA ALA A 52 -5.31 16.62 9.39
C ALA A 52 -5.30 17.29 10.78
N SER A 53 -5.38 16.51 11.86
CA SER A 53 -5.47 17.05 13.23
C SER A 53 -4.21 17.82 13.65
N ARG A 54 -4.37 18.70 14.66
CA ARG A 54 -3.24 19.40 15.27
C ARG A 54 -2.25 18.42 15.91
N GLN A 55 -2.75 17.36 16.53
CA GLN A 55 -1.96 16.33 17.18
C GLN A 55 -1.06 15.60 16.18
N ALA A 56 -1.59 15.22 15.01
CA ALA A 56 -0.79 14.60 13.96
C ALA A 56 0.38 15.49 13.50
N LYS A 57 0.17 16.82 13.41
CA LYS A 57 1.23 17.78 13.06
C LYS A 57 2.30 17.95 14.14
N GLN A 58 2.03 17.52 15.37
CA GLN A 58 2.96 17.62 16.51
C GLN A 58 3.83 16.37 16.68
N VAL A 59 3.58 15.30 15.91
CA VAL A 59 4.41 14.09 15.97
C VAL A 59 5.84 14.42 15.51
N PRO A 60 6.88 14.10 16.32
CA PRO A 60 8.26 14.42 15.98
C PRO A 60 8.67 13.93 14.59
N THR A 61 9.41 14.77 13.87
CA THR A 61 9.90 14.54 12.49
C THR A 61 8.78 14.46 11.44
N VAL A 62 7.87 13.49 11.50
CA VAL A 62 6.86 13.23 10.46
C VAL A 62 5.75 14.28 10.45
N GLY A 63 5.41 14.87 11.60
CA GLY A 63 4.38 15.91 11.74
C GLY A 63 4.65 17.13 10.86
N ASN A 64 5.93 17.47 10.63
CA ASN A 64 6.36 18.57 9.78
C ASN A 64 6.05 18.37 8.29
N TYR A 65 5.76 17.13 7.88
CA TYR A 65 5.56 16.74 6.48
C TYR A 65 4.12 16.29 6.20
N ILE A 66 3.19 16.43 7.14
CA ILE A 66 1.79 15.97 7.00
C ILE A 66 1.14 16.50 5.73
N GLU A 67 1.38 17.76 5.37
CA GLU A 67 0.78 18.35 4.18
C GLU A 67 1.34 17.75 2.89
N GLN A 68 2.65 17.55 2.81
CA GLN A 68 3.32 16.89 1.69
C GLN A 68 2.87 15.43 1.57
N LEU A 69 2.70 14.74 2.70
CA LEU A 69 2.21 13.36 2.75
C LEU A 69 0.73 13.27 2.33
N ARG A 70 -0.10 14.25 2.69
CA ARG A 70 -1.49 14.37 2.20
C ARG A 70 -1.52 14.50 0.68
N VAL A 71 -0.75 15.43 0.12
CA VAL A 71 -0.65 15.62 -1.34
C VAL A 71 -0.13 14.36 -2.02
N ALA A 72 0.88 13.70 -1.46
CA ALA A 72 1.40 12.44 -2.00
C ALA A 72 0.31 11.33 -2.00
N GLY A 73 -0.48 11.23 -0.92
CA GLY A 73 -1.57 10.27 -0.78
C GLY A 73 -2.72 10.52 -1.76
N GLU A 74 -3.12 11.78 -1.98
CA GLU A 74 -4.17 12.16 -2.93
C GLU A 74 -3.81 11.84 -4.40
N ASN A 75 -2.51 11.83 -4.69
CA ASN A 75 -1.97 11.51 -6.01
C ASN A 75 -1.44 10.07 -6.11
N ALA A 76 -1.66 9.26 -5.07
CA ALA A 76 -1.17 7.90 -5.03
C ALA A 76 -2.12 6.96 -5.79
N ILE A 77 -1.55 6.03 -6.56
CA ILE A 77 -2.32 5.00 -7.27
C ILE A 77 -2.20 3.69 -6.49
N PRO A 78 -3.32 3.03 -6.13
CA PRO A 78 -3.28 1.73 -5.48
C PRO A 78 -2.71 0.68 -6.43
N ARG A 79 -2.06 -0.32 -5.85
CA ARG A 79 -1.66 -1.52 -6.61
C ARG A 79 -2.92 -2.17 -7.21
N PRO A 80 -2.83 -2.77 -8.41
CA PRO A 80 -3.95 -3.51 -9.01
C PRO A 80 -4.55 -4.52 -8.03
N VAL A 81 -5.86 -4.47 -7.85
CA VAL A 81 -6.63 -5.41 -7.02
C VAL A 81 -6.95 -6.63 -7.86
N SER A 82 -5.94 -7.50 -8.04
CA SER A 82 -6.05 -8.71 -8.85
C SER A 82 -5.40 -9.90 -8.12
N VAL A 83 -6.01 -11.08 -8.23
CA VAL A 83 -5.48 -12.32 -7.63
C VAL A 83 -4.12 -12.69 -8.21
N VAL A 84 -3.82 -12.26 -9.44
CA VAL A 84 -2.54 -12.51 -10.11
C VAL A 84 -1.50 -11.42 -9.86
N TRP A 85 -1.83 -10.36 -9.11
CA TRP A 85 -0.90 -9.27 -8.84
C TRP A 85 0.46 -9.73 -8.29
N PRO A 86 0.56 -10.71 -7.37
CA PRO A 86 1.85 -11.22 -6.93
C PRO A 86 2.72 -11.76 -8.08
N GLN A 87 2.13 -12.48 -9.05
CA GLN A 87 2.83 -12.99 -10.23
C GLN A 87 3.25 -11.84 -11.15
N GLN A 88 2.34 -10.90 -11.42
CA GLN A 88 2.58 -9.75 -12.29
C GLN A 88 3.68 -8.83 -11.74
N SER A 89 3.66 -8.54 -10.44
CA SER A 89 4.60 -7.63 -9.79
C SER A 89 6.06 -8.09 -9.90
N GLY A 90 6.30 -9.41 -9.87
CA GLY A 90 7.63 -9.99 -10.07
C GLY A 90 8.15 -9.76 -11.49
N GLN A 91 7.31 -10.00 -12.51
CA GLN A 91 7.67 -9.77 -13.91
C GLN A 91 7.91 -8.28 -14.20
N ILE A 92 7.08 -7.40 -13.63
CA ILE A 92 7.26 -5.95 -13.72
C ILE A 92 8.63 -5.55 -13.17
N ALA A 93 8.98 -6.00 -11.96
CA ALA A 93 10.27 -5.66 -11.34
C ALA A 93 11.46 -6.14 -12.20
N GLN A 94 11.40 -7.36 -12.72
CA GLN A 94 12.45 -7.95 -13.56
C GLN A 94 12.66 -7.17 -14.86
N GLN A 95 11.58 -6.88 -15.60
CA GLN A 95 11.69 -6.21 -16.90
C GLN A 95 12.02 -4.73 -16.76
N VAL A 96 11.50 -4.05 -15.73
CA VAL A 96 11.91 -2.68 -15.42
C VAL A 96 13.40 -2.62 -15.06
N HIS A 97 13.88 -3.56 -14.25
CA HIS A 97 15.31 -3.65 -13.94
C HIS A 97 16.16 -3.86 -15.19
N ALA A 98 15.82 -4.86 -16.03
CA ALA A 98 16.57 -5.15 -17.26
C ALA A 98 16.63 -3.97 -18.24
N GLY A 99 15.55 -3.18 -18.32
CA GLY A 99 15.54 -1.95 -19.12
C GLY A 99 16.39 -0.83 -18.53
N LEU A 100 16.44 -0.72 -17.20
CA LEU A 100 17.21 0.32 -16.49
C LEU A 100 18.70 -0.02 -16.36
N SER A 101 19.06 -1.29 -16.19
CA SER A 101 20.44 -1.76 -16.08
C SER A 101 21.17 -1.75 -17.43
N GLY A 102 20.43 -1.72 -18.54
CA GLY A 102 20.96 -1.85 -19.89
C GLY A 102 21.11 -3.29 -20.36
N ASP A 103 20.66 -4.28 -19.58
CA ASP A 103 20.66 -5.70 -19.99
C ASP A 103 19.77 -5.94 -21.21
N LYS A 104 18.72 -5.11 -21.37
CA LYS A 104 17.83 -5.11 -22.54
C LYS A 104 17.48 -3.68 -22.96
N PRO A 105 17.27 -3.41 -24.26
CA PRO A 105 16.68 -2.14 -24.69
C PRO A 105 15.32 -1.91 -24.01
N PRO A 106 15.03 -0.71 -23.46
CA PRO A 106 13.80 -0.46 -22.71
C PRO A 106 12.52 -0.83 -23.47
N LYS A 107 12.45 -0.53 -24.77
CA LYS A 107 11.30 -0.89 -25.62
C LYS A 107 11.12 -2.41 -25.73
N GLN A 108 12.21 -3.16 -25.81
CA GLN A 108 12.16 -4.62 -25.85
C GLN A 108 11.68 -5.18 -24.51
N ALA A 109 12.27 -4.72 -23.39
CA ALA A 109 11.88 -5.16 -22.05
C ALA A 109 10.38 -4.91 -21.77
N MET A 110 9.85 -3.76 -22.19
CA MET A 110 8.43 -3.44 -22.00
C MET A 110 7.49 -4.23 -22.93
N ASN A 111 7.92 -4.54 -24.16
CA ASN A 111 7.16 -5.43 -25.05
C ASN A 111 7.07 -6.85 -24.47
N GLU A 112 8.19 -7.38 -23.98
CA GLU A 112 8.22 -8.69 -23.32
C GLU A 112 7.36 -8.68 -22.04
N LEU A 113 7.44 -7.62 -21.23
CA LEU A 113 6.59 -7.46 -20.05
C LEU A 113 5.11 -7.54 -20.41
N LYS A 114 4.68 -6.83 -21.46
CA LYS A 114 3.29 -6.86 -21.93
C LYS A 114 2.84 -8.29 -22.25
N ASP A 115 3.65 -9.03 -23.00
CA ASP A 115 3.31 -10.41 -23.39
C ASP A 115 3.27 -11.35 -22.17
N GLN A 116 4.18 -11.17 -21.20
CA GLN A 116 4.18 -11.91 -19.93
C GLN A 116 2.93 -11.63 -19.08
N LEU A 117 2.50 -10.37 -19.00
CA LEU A 117 1.28 -10.00 -18.26
C LEU A 117 0.03 -10.63 -18.88
N VAL A 118 -0.09 -10.61 -20.22
CA VAL A 118 -1.18 -11.27 -20.95
C VAL A 118 -1.17 -12.79 -20.72
N ALA A 119 0.01 -13.42 -20.73
CA ALA A 119 0.12 -14.85 -20.45
C ALA A 119 -0.32 -15.20 -19.02
N ILE A 120 0.08 -14.41 -18.02
CA ILE A 120 -0.36 -14.56 -16.63
C ILE A 120 -1.89 -14.45 -16.52
N GLU A 121 -2.48 -13.43 -17.15
CA GLU A 121 -3.93 -13.23 -17.13
C GLU A 121 -4.66 -14.40 -17.79
N ASN A 122 -4.19 -14.89 -18.93
CA ASN A 122 -4.82 -16.00 -19.63
C ASN A 122 -4.72 -17.33 -18.88
N TYR A 123 -3.61 -17.59 -18.19
CA TYR A 123 -3.43 -18.82 -17.40
C TYR A 123 -4.37 -18.91 -16.20
N ASN A 124 -4.74 -17.77 -15.61
CA ASN A 124 -5.56 -17.69 -14.39
C ASN A 124 -7.03 -17.30 -14.67
N ARG A 125 -7.47 -17.35 -15.94
CA ARG A 125 -8.88 -17.18 -16.31
C ARG A 125 -9.70 -18.44 -16.07
#